data_AF-A0A7X6PX89-F1
#
_entry.id   AF-A0A7X6PX89-F1
#
_cell.length_a   1.000
_cell.length_b   1.000
_cell.length_c   1.000
_cell.angle_alpha   90.00
_cell.angle_beta   90.00
_cell.angle_gamma   90.00
#
_symmetry.space_group_name_H-M   'P 1'
#
loop_
_entity.id
_entity.type
_entity.pdbx_description
1 polymer ?
#
loop_
_entity_poly.entity_id
_entity_poly.type
_entity_poly.pdbx_seq_one_letter_code
_entity_poly.pdbx_strand_id
1 'polypeptide(L)'
;RPAIRKLKAGEDLVIFSDRKTSLREGIPCLFFNQLTSTFPLIFSLACKYHIPVVPMFIYRTKDATKHRLIFFPELNMEGLDMTQATQLQNDTIEKAIRKQPELWLWMHRKWKCYHEDIYE
;
A
#
# COMPACT_ATOMS: atom_id res chain seq x y z
N ARG A 1 6.65 -21.31 2.05
CA ARG A 1 5.50 -20.57 2.63
C ARG A 1 4.26 -20.82 1.77
N PRO A 2 3.09 -21.15 2.34
CA PRO A 2 1.88 -21.49 1.57
C PRO A 2 1.46 -20.41 0.56
N ALA A 3 1.49 -19.13 0.94
CA ALA A 3 1.14 -18.01 0.06
C ALA A 3 1.99 -17.96 -1.23
N ILE A 4 3.31 -18.13 -1.12
CA ILE A 4 4.22 -18.13 -2.27
C ILE A 4 3.99 -19.34 -3.18
N ARG A 5 3.64 -20.50 -2.61
CA ARG A 5 3.35 -21.70 -3.40
C ARG A 5 2.09 -21.51 -4.26
N LYS A 6 1.05 -20.91 -3.68
CA LYS A 6 -0.20 -20.56 -4.36
C LYS A 6 0.01 -19.50 -5.44
N LEU A 7 0.77 -18.45 -5.12
CA LEU A 7 1.17 -17.42 -6.09
C LEU A 7 1.87 -18.03 -7.31
N LYS A 8 2.82 -18.94 -7.08
CA LYS A 8 3.51 -19.68 -8.17
C LYS A 8 2.60 -20.62 -8.96
N ALA A 9 1.46 -21.01 -8.40
CA ALA A 9 0.45 -21.83 -9.07
C ALA A 9 -0.58 -20.99 -9.85
N GLY A 10 -0.39 -19.66 -9.93
CA GLY A 10 -1.28 -18.75 -10.63
C GLY A 10 -2.46 -18.24 -9.79
N GLU A 11 -2.45 -18.45 -8.47
CA GLU A 11 -3.44 -17.83 -7.58
C GLU A 11 -3.04 -16.39 -7.19
N ASP A 12 -4.04 -15.55 -6.94
CA ASP A 12 -3.82 -14.18 -6.48
C ASP A 12 -3.30 -14.11 -5.03
N LEU A 13 -2.45 -13.12 -4.76
CA LEU A 13 -2.00 -12.79 -3.41
C LEU A 13 -2.43 -11.36 -3.05
N VAL A 14 -3.33 -11.26 -2.06
CA VAL A 14 -3.79 -9.96 -1.53
C VAL A 14 -2.93 -9.55 -0.34
N ILE A 15 -2.45 -8.30 -0.35
CA ILE A 15 -1.58 -7.73 0.69
C ILE A 15 -2.14 -6.38 1.14
N PHE A 16 -2.32 -6.21 2.46
CA PHE A 16 -2.60 -4.91 3.07
C PHE A 16 -1.31 -4.13 3.26
N SER A 17 -1.11 -3.10 2.43
CA SER A 17 0.16 -2.39 2.27
C SER A 17 0.22 -1.03 2.96
N ASP A 18 -0.90 -0.53 3.48
CA ASP A 18 -1.05 0.80 4.07
C ASP A 18 -0.74 0.85 5.57
N ARG A 19 -0.38 -0.29 6.19
CA ARG A 19 -0.06 -0.39 7.61
C ARG A 19 1.14 0.48 8.02
N LYS A 20 1.21 0.82 9.31
CA LYS A 20 2.42 1.35 9.93
C LYS A 20 3.54 0.31 9.83
N THR A 21 4.73 0.75 9.45
CA THR A 21 5.92 -0.10 9.33
C THR A 21 7.02 0.43 10.24
N SER A 22 7.77 -0.46 10.89
CA SER A 22 8.91 -0.05 11.72
C SER A 22 10.08 0.45 10.84
N LEU A 23 11.04 1.18 11.42
CA LEU A 23 12.26 1.60 10.72
C LEU A 23 13.16 0.42 10.31
N ARG A 24 12.99 -0.75 10.96
CA ARG A 24 13.78 -1.96 10.68
C ARG A 24 13.28 -2.70 9.44
N GLU A 25 11.99 -2.59 9.16
CA GLU A 25 11.31 -3.39 8.13
C GLU A 25 10.95 -2.58 6.88
N GLY A 26 10.81 -1.26 7.02
CA GLY A 26 10.43 -0.37 5.92
C GLY A 26 11.58 0.52 5.47
N ILE A 27 11.30 1.27 4.41
CA ILE A 27 12.20 2.29 3.86
C ILE A 27 11.56 3.68 3.97
N PRO A 28 12.37 4.76 3.98
CA PRO A 28 11.85 6.12 4.00
C PRO A 28 11.09 6.43 2.70
N CYS A 29 9.84 6.88 2.82
CA CYS A 29 9.01 7.37 1.71
C CYS A 29 8.14 8.52 2.20
N LEU A 30 7.57 9.29 1.28
CA LEU A 30 6.57 10.30 1.58
C LEU A 30 5.17 9.69 1.56
N PHE A 31 4.33 10.11 2.50
CA PHE A 31 2.90 9.84 2.55
C PHE A 31 2.17 11.08 3.03
N PHE A 32 1.33 11.64 2.17
CA PHE A 32 0.74 12.99 2.26
C PHE A 32 1.80 14.07 2.50
N ASN A 33 2.89 14.03 1.74
CA ASN A 33 4.05 14.93 1.83
C ASN A 33 4.78 14.91 3.20
N GLN A 34 4.50 13.93 4.05
CA GLN A 34 5.17 13.73 5.34
C GLN A 34 6.01 12.46 5.31
N LEU A 35 7.18 12.50 5.94
CA LEU A 35 8.09 11.36 5.94
C LEU A 35 7.52 10.20 6.76
N THR A 36 7.55 8.99 6.20
CA THR A 36 7.10 7.77 6.88
C THR A 36 7.98 6.59 6.51
N SER A 37 7.87 5.51 7.29
CA SER A 37 8.39 4.19 6.91
C SER A 37 7.30 3.42 6.15
N THR A 38 7.64 2.86 4.99
CA THR A 38 6.74 2.03 4.17
C THR A 38 7.41 0.69 3.85
N PHE A 39 6.64 -0.39 3.92
CA PHE A 39 7.11 -1.75 3.65
C PHE A 39 7.27 -2.04 2.14
N PRO A 40 8.49 -2.33 1.62
CA PRO A 40 8.76 -2.49 0.18
C PRO A 40 8.45 -3.91 -0.35
N LEU A 41 7.62 -4.69 0.35
CA LEU A 41 7.38 -6.09 0.01
C LEU A 41 6.74 -6.27 -1.37
N ILE A 42 5.84 -5.36 -1.76
CA ILE A 42 5.13 -5.46 -3.04
C ILE A 42 6.13 -5.42 -4.20
N PHE A 43 7.02 -4.43 -4.21
CA PHE A 43 8.10 -4.35 -5.20
C PHE A 43 8.98 -5.60 -5.19
N SER A 44 9.35 -6.08 -4.01
CA SER A 44 10.20 -7.27 -3.86
C SER A 44 9.55 -8.54 -4.44
N LEU A 45 8.23 -8.70 -4.28
CA LEU A 45 7.49 -9.82 -4.86
C LEU A 45 7.30 -9.66 -6.37
N ALA A 46 6.96 -8.46 -6.83
CA ALA A 46 6.78 -8.14 -8.25
C ALA A 46 8.05 -8.44 -9.04
N CYS A 47 9.21 -7.93 -8.60
CA CYS A 47 10.50 -8.17 -9.25
C CYS A 47 10.93 -9.64 -9.20
N LYS A 48 10.73 -10.31 -8.05
CA LYS A 48 11.17 -11.69 -7.88
C LYS A 48 10.36 -12.69 -8.71
N TYR A 49 9.06 -12.44 -8.85
CA TYR A 49 8.14 -13.38 -9.48
C TYR A 49 7.62 -12.91 -10.83
N HIS A 50 8.00 -11.71 -11.29
CA HIS A 50 7.56 -11.09 -12.53
C HIS A 50 6.03 -11.08 -12.64
N ILE A 51 5.38 -10.62 -11.58
CA ILE A 51 3.92 -10.60 -11.46
C ILE A 51 3.37 -9.17 -11.50
N PRO A 52 2.19 -8.97 -12.09
CA PRO A 52 1.54 -7.66 -12.09
C PRO A 52 1.10 -7.27 -10.68
N VAL A 53 1.11 -5.97 -10.40
CA VAL A 53 0.62 -5.41 -9.13
C VAL A 53 -0.59 -4.53 -9.40
N VAL A 54 -1.76 -5.01 -8.98
CA VAL A 54 -3.03 -4.30 -9.18
C VAL A 54 -3.52 -3.73 -7.84
N PRO A 55 -3.54 -2.40 -7.65
CA PRO A 55 -4.08 -1.80 -6.44
C PRO A 55 -5.59 -2.01 -6.38
N MET A 56 -6.09 -2.32 -5.19
CA MET A 56 -7.52 -2.51 -4.95
C MET A 56 -7.93 -1.75 -3.69
N PHE A 57 -9.03 -1.02 -3.76
CA PHE A 57 -9.58 -0.27 -2.63
C PHE A 57 -11.07 -0.55 -2.47
N ILE A 58 -11.53 -0.47 -1.21
CA ILE A 58 -12.92 -0.67 -0.84
C ILE A 58 -13.50 0.70 -0.45
N TYR A 59 -14.59 1.09 -1.10
CA TYR A 59 -15.33 2.31 -0.81
C TYR A 59 -16.72 1.98 -0.28
N ARG A 60 -17.23 2.82 0.63
CA ARG A 60 -18.63 2.71 1.07
C ARG A 60 -19.53 3.31 0.00
N THR A 61 -20.65 2.62 -0.25
CA THR A 61 -21.70 3.16 -1.12
C THR A 61 -22.72 3.95 -0.29
N LYS A 62 -23.64 4.66 -0.95
CA LYS A 62 -24.78 5.30 -0.28
C LYS A 62 -25.67 4.29 0.46
N ASP A 63 -25.67 3.04 -0.01
CA ASP A 63 -26.33 1.92 0.64
C ASP A 63 -25.36 1.31 1.66
N ALA A 64 -25.70 1.42 2.95
CA ALA A 64 -24.86 0.95 4.06
C ALA A 64 -24.63 -0.57 4.07
N THR A 65 -25.44 -1.33 3.32
CA THR A 65 -25.29 -2.79 3.20
C THR A 65 -24.30 -3.21 2.10
N LYS A 66 -23.83 -2.26 1.28
CA LYS A 66 -23.00 -2.55 0.10
C LYS A 66 -21.66 -1.81 0.13
N HIS A 67 -20.64 -2.52 -0.35
CA HIS A 67 -19.31 -1.99 -0.57
C HIS A 67 -18.97 -2.05 -2.06
N ARG A 68 -18.14 -1.12 -2.53
CA ARG A 68 -17.61 -1.12 -3.89
C ARG A 68 -16.12 -1.41 -3.84
N LEU A 69 -15.73 -2.53 -4.44
CA LEU A 69 -14.33 -2.85 -4.71
C LEU A 69 -13.94 -2.16 -6.02
N ILE A 70 -12.87 -1.39 -6.00
CA ILE A 70 -12.32 -0.71 -7.16
C ILE A 70 -10.90 -1.23 -7.37
N PHE A 71 -10.69 -1.88 -8.51
CA PHE A 71 -9.37 -2.21 -9.02
C PHE A 71 -8.87 -1.03 -9.85
N PHE A 72 -7.68 -0.57 -9.52
CA PHE A 72 -6.97 0.46 -10.27
C PHE A 72 -6.16 -0.21 -11.39
N PRO A 73 -5.70 0.53 -12.40
CA PRO A 73 -4.73 0.01 -13.34
C PRO A 73 -3.51 -0.59 -12.63
N GLU A 74 -2.89 -1.58 -13.26
CA GLU A 74 -1.61 -2.13 -12.82
C GLU A 74 -0.59 -1.01 -12.58
N LEU A 75 0.17 -1.10 -11.50
CA LEU A 75 1.27 -0.19 -11.25
C LEU A 75 2.40 -0.49 -12.23
N ASN A 76 2.71 0.48 -13.08
CA ASN A 76 3.90 0.40 -13.90
C ASN A 76 5.15 0.60 -13.03
N MET A 77 5.83 -0.51 -12.71
CA MET A 77 7.07 -0.54 -11.95
C MET A 77 8.31 -0.77 -12.83
N GLU A 78 8.16 -0.75 -14.16
CA GLU A 78 9.26 -1.00 -15.08
C GLU A 78 10.35 0.07 -14.93
N GLY A 79 11.60 -0.38 -14.75
CA GLY A 79 12.75 0.50 -14.57
C GLY A 79 12.81 1.26 -13.24
N LEU A 80 11.83 1.09 -12.35
CA LEU A 80 11.85 1.72 -11.03
C LEU A 80 12.75 0.95 -10.06
N ASP A 81 13.50 1.69 -9.25
CA ASP A 81 14.13 1.12 -8.07
C ASP A 81 13.12 0.89 -6.93
N MET A 82 13.59 0.24 -5.85
CA MET A 82 12.76 -0.08 -4.70
C MET A 82 12.12 1.16 -4.05
N THR A 83 12.85 2.27 -3.98
CA THR A 83 12.37 3.51 -3.37
C THR A 83 11.30 4.15 -4.23
N GLN A 84 11.54 4.26 -5.53
CA GLN A 84 10.61 4.81 -6.50
C GLN A 84 9.31 4.01 -6.56
N ALA A 85 9.40 2.67 -6.60
CA ALA A 85 8.22 1.81 -6.61
C ALA A 85 7.44 1.88 -5.29
N THR A 86 8.13 1.97 -4.15
CA THR A 86 7.47 2.12 -2.84
C THR A 86 6.81 3.50 -2.71
N GLN A 87 7.40 4.55 -3.28
CA GLN A 87 6.78 5.87 -3.38
C GLN A 87 5.53 5.82 -4.27
N LEU A 88 5.60 5.20 -5.45
CA LEU A 88 4.46 5.01 -6.35
C LEU A 88 3.28 4.30 -5.65
N GLN A 89 3.59 3.31 -4.81
CA GLN A 89 2.60 2.65 -3.97
C GLN A 89 1.93 3.64 -3.00
N ASN A 90 2.71 4.45 -2.27
CA ASN A 90 2.18 5.47 -1.37
C ASN A 90 1.31 6.49 -2.12
N ASP A 91 1.78 7.01 -3.26
CA ASP A 91 1.05 7.98 -4.09
C ASP A 91 -0.30 7.41 -4.56
N THR A 92 -0.33 6.11 -4.87
CA THR A 92 -1.56 5.41 -5.26
C THR A 92 -2.53 5.29 -4.09
N ILE A 93 -2.04 4.96 -2.91
CA ILE A 93 -2.84 4.92 -1.68
C ILE A 93 -3.39 6.31 -1.36
N GLU A 94 -2.57 7.37 -1.45
CA GLU A 94 -3.04 8.74 -1.25
C GLU A 94 -4.16 9.12 -2.21
N LYS A 95 -4.01 8.83 -3.50
CA LYS A 95 -5.04 9.08 -4.52
C LYS A 95 -6.36 8.40 -4.17
N ALA A 96 -6.30 7.19 -3.61
CA ALA A 96 -7.48 6.45 -3.17
C ALA A 96 -8.10 7.07 -1.91
N ILE A 97 -7.29 7.34 -0.88
CA ILE A 97 -7.75 7.95 0.37
C ILE A 97 -8.41 9.32 0.10
N ARG A 98 -7.85 10.15 -0.79
CA ARG A 98 -8.42 11.46 -1.14
C ARG A 98 -9.86 11.39 -1.69
N LYS A 99 -10.31 10.23 -2.19
CA LYS A 99 -11.69 10.07 -2.66
C LYS A 99 -12.71 9.98 -1.52
N GLN A 100 -12.35 9.33 -0.41
CA GLN A 100 -13.18 9.17 0.79
C GLN A 100 -12.27 9.06 2.03
N PRO A 101 -11.66 10.18 2.47
CA PRO A 101 -10.67 10.17 3.53
C PRO A 101 -11.23 9.62 4.84
N GLU A 102 -12.52 9.81 5.11
CA GLU A 102 -13.23 9.32 6.29
C GLU A 102 -13.21 7.78 6.46
N LEU A 103 -12.93 7.03 5.38
CA LEU A 103 -12.87 5.57 5.42
C LEU A 103 -11.50 5.02 5.77
N TRP A 104 -10.46 5.84 5.70
CA TRP A 104 -9.13 5.39 6.05
C TRP A 104 -8.96 5.35 7.57
N LEU A 105 -8.25 4.33 8.05
CA LEU A 105 -8.06 4.07 9.47
C LEU A 105 -6.95 4.99 10.05
N TRP A 106 -7.23 6.30 10.17
CA TRP A 106 -6.27 7.33 10.64
C TRP A 106 -5.63 7.02 12.01
N MET A 107 -6.25 6.16 12.81
CA MET A 107 -5.73 5.70 14.10
C MET A 107 -4.44 4.86 14.02
N HIS A 108 -4.01 4.42 12.84
CA HIS A 108 -2.79 3.61 12.67
C HIS A 108 -1.47 4.37 12.94
N ARG A 109 -1.52 5.67 13.23
CA ARG A 109 -0.36 6.52 13.52
C ARG A 109 0.78 6.33 12.51
N LYS A 110 0.44 6.46 11.22
CA LYS A 110 1.30 6.15 10.07
C LYS A 110 2.69 6.81 10.16
N TRP A 111 2.74 8.07 10.58
CA TRP A 111 3.97 8.87 10.64
C TRP A 111 4.79 8.70 11.91
N LYS A 112 4.33 7.88 12.88
CA LYS A 112 4.92 7.84 14.23
C LYS A 112 6.43 7.54 14.25
N CYS A 113 6.95 6.86 13.24
CA CYS A 113 8.38 6.54 13.16
C CYS A 113 9.30 7.74 12.89
N TYR A 114 8.78 8.83 12.31
CA TYR A 114 9.54 10.05 11.99
C TYR A 114 8.96 11.31 12.64
N HIS A 115 7.68 11.26 13.04
CA HIS A 115 6.94 12.36 13.63
C HIS A 115 6.19 11.81 14.85
N GLU A 116 6.89 11.61 15.97
CA GLU A 116 6.24 11.14 17.21
C GLU A 116 5.46 12.27 17.89
N ASP A 117 5.94 13.50 17.75
CA ASP A 117 5.41 14.76 18.28
C ASP A 117 3.97 15.07 17.87
N ILE A 118 3.54 14.64 16.67
CA ILE A 118 2.17 14.87 16.19
C ILE A 118 1.14 13.90 16.79
N TYR A 119 1.57 12.97 17.65
CA TYR A 119 0.71 11.97 18.30
C TYR A 119 0.72 12.03 19.83
N GLU A 120 1.33 13.06 20.40
CA GLU A 120 1.32 13.36 21.84
C GLU A 120 0.09 14.19 22.24
#